data_AF-A0A956KAZ7-F1
#
_entry.id   AF-A0A956KAZ7-F1
#
_cell.length_a   1.000
_cell.length_b   1.000
_cell.length_c   1.000
_cell.angle_alpha   90.00
_cell.angle_beta   90.00
_cell.angle_gamma   90.00
#
_symmetry.space_group_name_H-M   'P 1'
#
loop_
_entity.id
_entity.type
_entity.pdbx_description
1 polymer ?
#
loop_
_entity_poly.entity_id
_entity_poly.type
_entity_poly.pdbx_seq_one_letter_code
_entity_poly.pdbx_strand_id
1 'polypeptide(L)' 'GDIELLDVRDDTVSVSLTGNCVGCPSSQATLRHGIERRLRQQIPQLRGIRSPQLDRA' A
#
# COMPACT_ATOMS: atom_id res chain seq x y z
N GLY A 1 -13.48 1.38 -0.05
CA GLY A 1 -12.10 1.83 0.07
C GLY A 1 -11.33 0.68 -0.45
N ASP A 2 -10.76 0.86 -1.63
CA ASP A 2 -10.48 -0.23 -2.55
C ASP A 2 -9.00 -0.19 -2.90
N ILE A 3 -8.42 -1.35 -3.22
CA ILE A 3 -6.98 -1.49 -3.46
C ILE A 3 -6.82 -2.30 -4.73
N GLU A 4 -6.12 -1.74 -5.71
CA GLU A 4 -5.75 -2.43 -6.93
C GLU A 4 -4.26 -2.74 -6.95
N LEU A 5 -3.93 -3.95 -7.37
CA LEU A 5 -2.55 -4.36 -7.59
C LEU A 5 -2.07 -3.76 -8.92
N LEU A 6 -0.97 -3.00 -8.88
CA LEU A 6 -0.36 -2.43 -10.08
C LEU A 6 0.79 -3.32 -10.58
N ASP A 7 1.69 -3.70 -9.69
CA ASP A 7 2.90 -4.44 -10.06
C ASP A 7 3.52 -5.15 -8.84
N VAL A 8 4.33 -6.18 -9.09
CA VAL A 8 5.14 -6.87 -8.07
C VAL A 8 6.54 -7.06 -8.63
N ARG A 9 7.52 -6.35 -8.07
CA ARG A 9 8.94 -6.44 -8.47
C ARG A 9 9.85 -6.38 -7.27
N ASP A 10 10.91 -7.18 -7.26
CA ASP A 10 11.95 -7.14 -6.22
C ASP A 10 11.38 -7.20 -4.79
N ASP A 11 10.41 -8.11 -4.58
CA ASP A 11 9.67 -8.27 -3.33
C ASP A 11 8.97 -6.98 -2.84
N THR A 12 8.74 -6.04 -3.75
CA THR A 12 8.03 -4.78 -3.52
C THR A 12 6.71 -4.83 -4.29
N VAL A 13 5.62 -4.65 -3.55
CA VAL A 13 4.28 -4.66 -4.13
C VAL A 13 3.81 -3.23 -4.35
N SER A 14 3.51 -2.89 -5.61
CA SER A 14 2.96 -1.59 -5.99
C SER A 14 1.44 -1.70 -6.03
N VAL A 15 0.76 -0.87 -5.25
CA VAL A 15 -0.71 -0.84 -5.18
C VAL A 15 -1.24 0.56 -5.43
N SER A 16 -2.41 0.63 -6.07
CA SER A 16 -3.20 1.85 -6.21
C SER A 16 -4.31 1.81 -5.18
N LEU A 17 -4.38 2.82 -4.31
CA LEU A 17 -5.53 2.99 -3.42
C LEU A 17 -6.64 3.68 -4.20
N THR A 18 -7.88 3.20 -4.13
CA THR A 18 -9.03 3.79 -4.81
C THR A 18 -10.17 4.06 -3.83
N GLY A 19 -11.08 4.96 -4.21
CA GLY A 19 -12.19 5.41 -3.37
C GLY A 19 -11.78 6.35 -2.23
N ASN A 20 -12.57 6.37 -1.15
CA ASN A 20 -12.39 7.29 -0.01
C ASN A 20 -11.03 7.18 0.71
N CYS A 21 -10.26 6.12 0.47
CA CYS A 21 -8.93 5.92 1.05
C CYS A 21 -7.83 6.80 0.43
N VAL A 22 -8.10 7.44 -0.73
CA VAL A 22 -7.12 8.22 -1.49
C VAL A 22 -6.86 9.61 -0.90
N GLY A 23 -7.85 10.19 -0.20
CA GLY A 23 -7.85 11.62 0.11
C GLY A 23 -7.56 12.00 1.56
N CYS A 24 -7.30 11.04 2.46
CA CYS A 24 -7.18 11.33 3.89
C CYS A 24 -5.71 11.32 4.35
N PRO A 25 -4.99 12.46 4.30
CA PRO A 25 -3.57 12.54 4.66
C PRO A 25 -3.25 12.11 6.09
N SER A 26 -4.18 12.28 7.04
CA SER A 26 -4.01 11.80 8.41
C SER A 26 -4.04 10.27 8.53
N SER A 27 -4.71 9.58 7.61
CA SER A 27 -4.89 8.13 7.63
C SER A 27 -3.94 7.40 6.69
N GLN A 28 -3.19 8.12 5.85
CA GLN A 28 -2.28 7.55 4.86
C GLN A 28 -1.18 6.68 5.50
N ALA A 29 -0.48 7.18 6.53
CA ALA A 29 0.55 6.42 7.24
C ALA A 29 -0.01 5.16 7.92
N THR A 30 -1.18 5.27 8.56
CA THR A 30 -1.86 4.15 9.22
C THR A 30 -2.32 3.09 8.22
N LEU A 31 -2.88 3.51 7.09
CA LEU A 31 -3.31 2.62 6.01
C LEU A 31 -2.12 1.89 5.39
N ARG A 32 -1.04 2.60 5.06
CA ARG A 32 0.21 2.01 4.55
C ARG A 32 0.72 0.93 5.49
N HIS A 33 0.84 1.23 6.78
CA HIS A 33 1.26 0.25 7.77
C HIS A 33 0.31 -0.94 7.91
N GLY A 34 -1.00 -0.72 7.83
CA GLY A 34 -1.99 -1.79 7.88
C GLY A 34 -1.86 -2.77 6.71
N ILE A 35 -1.71 -2.22 5.49
CA ILE A 35 -1.55 -3.00 4.26
C ILE A 35 -0.22 -3.76 4.27
N GLU A 36 0.88 -3.07 4.60
CA GLU A 36 2.22 -3.67 4.66
C GLU A 36 2.28 -4.82 5.66
N ARG A 37 1.68 -4.66 6.86
CA ARG A 37 1.59 -5.75 7.85
C ARG A 37 0.82 -6.95 7.33
N ARG A 38 -0.35 -6.74 6.72
CA ARG A 38 -1.16 -7.86 6.20
C ARG A 38 -0.45 -8.60 5.07
N LEU A 39 0.17 -7.87 4.16
CA LEU A 39 0.94 -8.49 3.08
C LEU A 39 2.15 -9.23 3.62
N ARG A 40 2.88 -8.71 4.63
CA ARG A 40 3.98 -9.46 5.28
C ARG A 40 3.53 -10.74 5.98
N GLN A 41 2.32 -10.79 6.51
CA GLN A 41 1.77 -12.03 7.09
C GLN A 41 1.55 -13.12 6.04
N GLN A 42 1.21 -12.74 4.80
CA GLN A 42 0.99 -13.67 3.69
C GLN A 42 2.26 -13.92 2.86
N ILE A 43 3.14 -12.93 2.79
CA ILE A 43 4.37 -12.90 1.99
C ILE A 43 5.51 -12.41 2.91
N PRO A 44 6.13 -13.31 3.69
CA PRO A 44 7.16 -12.96 4.66
C PRO A 44 8.38 -12.26 4.05
N GLN A 45 8.68 -12.55 2.78
CA GLN A 45 9.79 -11.97 2.02
C GLN A 45 9.52 -10.55 1.50
N LEU A 46 8.32 -10.00 1.72
CA LEU A 46 7.95 -8.68 1.25
C LEU A 46 8.86 -7.59 1.84
N ARG A 47 9.66 -6.95 0.98
CA ARG A 47 10.53 -5.84 1.34
C ARG A 47 9.74 -4.58 1.65
N GLY A 48 8.67 -4.30 0.89
CA GLY A 48 7.81 -3.16 1.17
C GLY A 48 6.66 -3.00 0.19
N ILE A 49 5.91 -1.91 0.40
CA ILE A 49 4.85 -1.49 -0.51
C ILE A 49 5.12 -0.10 -1.07
N ARG A 50 4.77 0.08 -2.34
CA ARG A 50 4.73 1.38 -3.01
C ARG A 50 3.31 1.69 -3.43
N SER A 51 2.99 2.97 -3.44
CA SER A 51 1.66 3.41 -3.85
C SER A 51 1.73 4.86 -4.28
N PRO A 52 1.46 5.17 -5.56
CA PRO A 52 1.67 6.50 -6.10
C PRO A 52 0.81 7.58 -5.43
N GLN A 53 -0.29 7.21 -4.75
CA GLN A 53 -1.10 8.11 -3.93
C GLN A 53 -0.45 8.49 -2.59
N LEU A 54 0.37 7.60 -2.01
CA LEU A 54 1.03 7.82 -0.71
C LEU A 54 2.37 8.56 -0.83
N ASP A 55 3.00 8.51 -2.00
CA ASP A 55 4.25 9.22 -2.31
C ASP A 55 4.04 10.71 -2.68
N ARG A 56 2.79 11.20 -2.72
CA ARG A 56 2.45 12.60 -3.10
C ARG A 56 2.17 13.53 -1.91
N ALA A 57 2.53 13.11 -0.69
CA ALA A 57 2.48 13.95 0.50
C ALA A 57 3.68 14.92 0.57
#